data_AF-H2YEX5-F1
#
_entry.id   AF-H2YEX5-F1
#
_cell.length_a   1.000
_cell.length_b   1.000
_cell.length_c   1.000
_cell.angle_alpha   90.00
_cell.angle_beta   90.00
_cell.angle_gamma   90.00
#
_symmetry.space_group_name_H-M   'P 1'
#
loop_
_entity.id
_entity.type
_entity.pdbx_description
1 polymer ?
#
loop_
_entity_poly.entity_id
_entity_poly.type
_entity_poly.pdbx_seq_one_letter_code
_entity_poly.pdbx_strand_id
1 'polypeptide(L)'
;MTAMLIFGRPDEPKSYIIQQLEKLKIAKQSGMYFPCLFDESNLNSVFGMLDPTKRGFISREQFVEALTTLGVKNFDEYPPGSEVNKITLDTFLRESKQGLTKASSTFRQ
;
A
#
# COMPACT_ATOMS: atom_id res chain seq x y z
N MET A 1 -19.53 -1.17 -6.56
CA MET A 1 -20.18 -0.67 -5.32
C MET A 1 -21.08 -1.72 -4.64
N THR A 2 -21.72 -2.63 -5.37
CA THR A 2 -22.49 -3.75 -4.78
C THR A 2 -21.61 -4.75 -4.00
N ALA A 3 -20.40 -5.04 -4.50
CA ALA A 3 -19.48 -5.98 -3.84
C ALA A 3 -19.04 -5.57 -2.43
N MET A 4 -18.84 -4.27 -2.16
CA MET A 4 -18.40 -3.78 -0.84
C MET A 4 -19.47 -3.94 0.24
N LEU A 5 -20.74 -3.80 -0.12
CA LEU A 5 -21.88 -4.00 0.79
C LEU A 5 -22.05 -5.47 1.15
N ILE A 6 -21.85 -6.36 0.18
CA ILE A 6 -21.94 -7.81 0.39
C ILE A 6 -20.79 -8.31 1.28
N PHE A 7 -19.58 -7.75 1.10
CA PHE A 7 -18.41 -8.13 1.90
C PHE A 7 -18.45 -7.57 3.33
N GLY A 8 -18.79 -6.28 3.47
CA GLY A 8 -18.74 -5.60 4.77
C GLY A 8 -19.90 -5.92 5.72
N ARG A 9 -21.04 -6.42 5.20
CA ARG A 9 -22.32 -6.59 5.92
C ARG A 9 -22.55 -5.57 7.06
N PRO A 10 -22.46 -4.26 6.77
CA PRO A 10 -22.66 -3.25 7.79
C PRO A 10 -24.13 -3.25 8.24
N ASP A 11 -24.37 -3.06 9.54
CA ASP A 11 -25.70 -2.89 10.13
C ASP A 11 -26.46 -1.72 9.46
N GLU A 12 -25.74 -0.66 9.08
CA GLU A 12 -26.27 0.49 8.35
C GLU A 12 -25.61 0.66 6.96
N PRO A 13 -26.17 0.07 5.90
CA PRO A 13 -25.58 0.10 4.56
C PRO A 13 -25.57 1.50 3.94
N LYS A 14 -26.51 2.38 4.28
CA LYS A 14 -26.56 3.75 3.74
C LYS A 14 -25.42 4.62 4.28
N SER A 15 -25.24 4.63 5.60
CA SER A 15 -24.14 5.36 6.26
C SER A 15 -22.77 4.84 5.82
N TYR A 16 -22.63 3.53 5.63
CA TYR A 16 -21.42 2.93 5.09
C TYR A 16 -21.09 3.44 3.67
N ILE A 17 -22.07 3.45 2.76
CA ILE A 17 -21.87 3.95 1.39
C ILE A 17 -21.49 5.44 1.41
N ILE A 18 -22.15 6.25 2.24
CA ILE A 18 -21.87 7.68 2.37
C ILE A 18 -20.41 7.89 2.80
N GLN A 19 -19.94 7.17 3.82
CA GLN A 19 -18.54 7.26 4.25
C GLN A 19 -17.55 6.85 3.14
N GLN A 20 -17.86 5.80 2.38
CA GLN A 20 -17.02 5.40 1.25
C GLN A 20 -17.01 6.46 0.14
N LEU A 21 -18.16 7.07 -0.14
CA LEU A 21 -18.28 8.16 -1.11
C LEU A 21 -17.55 9.42 -0.63
N GLU A 22 -17.58 9.74 0.66
CA GLU A 22 -16.81 10.85 1.22
C GLU A 22 -15.31 10.60 1.14
N LYS A 23 -14.85 9.39 1.46
CA LYS A 23 -13.44 8.99 1.26
C LYS A 23 -13.03 9.13 -0.21
N LEU A 24 -13.88 8.69 -1.14
CA LEU A 24 -13.65 8.84 -2.57
C LEU A 24 -13.68 10.30 -3.04
N LYS A 25 -14.53 11.14 -2.43
CA LYS A 25 -14.62 12.57 -2.75
C LYS A 25 -13.39 13.33 -2.25
N ILE A 26 -12.96 13.09 -1.01
CA ILE A 26 -11.73 13.64 -0.44
C ILE A 26 -10.53 13.20 -1.30
N ALA A 27 -10.47 11.91 -1.62
CA ALA A 27 -9.48 11.34 -2.51
C ALA A 27 -9.40 12.08 -3.86
N LYS A 28 -10.56 12.30 -4.49
CA LYS A 28 -10.68 13.02 -5.76
C LYS A 28 -10.31 14.51 -5.67
N GLN A 29 -10.64 15.18 -4.55
CA GLN A 29 -10.39 16.62 -4.37
C GLN A 29 -8.96 16.94 -3.96
N SER A 30 -8.32 16.08 -3.17
CA SER A 30 -6.97 16.34 -2.66
C SER A 30 -5.88 16.10 -3.69
N GLY A 31 -6.12 15.31 -4.74
CA GLY A 31 -5.10 14.94 -5.75
C GLY A 31 -3.89 14.16 -5.20
N MET A 32 -3.75 14.09 -3.87
CA MET A 32 -2.73 13.38 -3.09
C MET A 32 -3.23 12.07 -2.51
N TYR A 33 -4.54 11.86 -2.49
CA TYR A 33 -5.15 10.60 -2.08
C TYR A 33 -5.88 10.05 -3.29
N PHE A 34 -5.18 9.51 -4.29
CA PHE A 34 -5.85 8.40 -4.97
C PHE A 34 -6.22 7.38 -3.87
N PRO A 35 -7.33 6.62 -3.93
CA PRO A 35 -7.50 5.53 -2.99
C PRO A 35 -6.29 4.62 -3.17
N CYS A 36 -5.25 4.81 -2.34
CA CYS A 36 -4.15 3.88 -2.22
C CYS A 36 -4.86 2.61 -1.81
N LEU A 37 -5.00 1.69 -2.75
CA LEU A 37 -5.66 0.41 -2.54
C LEU A 37 -4.99 -0.36 -1.39
N PHE A 38 -3.76 0.04 -1.06
CA PHE A 38 -2.93 -0.45 0.02
C PHE A 38 -2.83 0.59 1.13
N ASP A 39 -3.51 0.31 2.25
CA ASP A 39 -3.27 0.98 3.52
C ASP A 39 -2.04 0.36 4.23
N GLU A 40 -1.60 0.99 5.31
CA GLU A 40 -0.48 0.52 6.14
C GLU A 40 -0.67 -0.93 6.62
N SER A 41 -1.91 -1.29 6.97
CA SER A 41 -2.28 -2.67 7.32
C SER A 41 -2.12 -3.66 6.16
N ASN A 42 -2.38 -3.24 4.92
CA ASN A 42 -2.16 -4.07 3.75
C ASN A 42 -0.67 -4.26 3.49
N LEU A 43 0.13 -3.20 3.64
CA LEU A 43 1.59 -3.28 3.50
C LEU A 43 2.21 -4.18 4.58
N ASN A 44 1.75 -4.09 5.83
CA ASN A 44 2.14 -5.01 6.90
C ASN A 44 1.81 -6.46 6.56
N SER A 45 0.64 -6.71 5.96
CA SER A 45 0.24 -8.04 5.52
C SER A 45 1.13 -8.56 4.40
N VAL A 46 1.48 -7.72 3.42
CA VAL A 46 2.41 -8.05 2.33
C VAL A 46 3.80 -8.37 2.88
N PHE A 47 4.31 -7.57 3.81
CA PHE A 47 5.60 -7.85 4.46
C PHE A 47 5.57 -9.19 5.21
N GLY A 48 4.48 -9.48 5.93
CA GLY A 48 4.30 -10.77 6.60
C GLY A 48 4.23 -11.96 5.65
N MET A 49 3.74 -11.76 4.41
CA MET A 49 3.78 -12.79 3.36
C MET A 49 5.20 -13.01 2.81
N LEU A 50 6.02 -11.97 2.77
CA LEU A 50 7.41 -12.01 2.28
C LEU A 50 8.40 -12.50 3.34
N ASP A 51 8.06 -12.40 4.63
CA ASP A 51 8.82 -12.95 5.76
C ASP A 51 8.05 -14.10 6.46
N PRO A 52 7.89 -15.27 5.81
CA PRO A 52 7.24 -16.43 6.43
C PRO A 52 7.99 -16.92 7.66
N THR A 53 9.29 -16.61 7.76
CA THR A 53 10.16 -16.96 8.88
C THR A 53 10.03 -16.03 10.09
N LYS A 54 9.25 -14.95 10.00
CA LYS A 54 9.09 -13.91 11.05
C LYS A 54 10.43 -13.43 11.62
N ARG A 55 11.43 -13.29 10.75
CA ARG A 55 12.76 -12.79 11.10
C ARG A 55 12.76 -11.27 11.34
N GLY A 56 11.73 -10.56 10.87
CA GLY A 56 11.61 -9.11 10.97
C GLY A 56 12.39 -8.35 9.89
N PHE A 57 12.93 -9.06 8.90
CA PHE A 57 13.65 -8.49 7.77
C PHE A 57 13.44 -9.30 6.48
N ILE A 58 13.41 -8.61 5.35
CA ILE A 58 13.34 -9.21 4.00
C ILE A 58 14.62 -8.88 3.21
N SER A 59 14.96 -9.72 2.22
CA SER A 59 16.09 -9.45 1.33
C SER A 59 15.76 -8.34 0.33
N ARG A 60 16.80 -7.76 -0.29
CA ARG A 60 16.62 -6.73 -1.33
C ARG A 60 15.77 -7.25 -2.48
N GLU A 61 15.99 -8.48 -2.91
CA GLU A 61 15.26 -9.09 -4.03
C GLU A 61 13.76 -9.18 -3.73
N GLN A 62 13.40 -9.65 -2.53
CA GLN A 62 12.01 -9.72 -2.08
C GLN A 62 11.35 -8.34 -1.97
N PHE A 63 12.11 -7.34 -1.52
CA PHE A 63 11.66 -5.94 -1.49
C PHE A 63 11.35 -5.39 -2.89
N VAL A 64 12.27 -5.59 -3.85
CA VAL A 64 12.12 -5.15 -5.24
C VAL A 64 10.92 -5.85 -5.90
N GLU A 65 10.80 -7.16 -5.71
CA GLU A 65 9.69 -7.96 -6.26
C GLU A 65 8.33 -7.55 -5.67
N ALA A 66 8.27 -7.26 -4.38
CA ALA A 66 7.06 -6.77 -3.71
C ALA A 66 6.61 -5.42 -4.24
N LEU A 67 7.53 -4.45 -4.35
CA LEU A 67 7.22 -3.13 -4.90
C LEU A 67 6.79 -3.19 -6.37
N THR A 68 7.43 -4.06 -7.15
CA THR A 68 7.04 -4.34 -8.54
C THR A 68 5.62 -4.91 -8.61
N THR A 69 5.29 -5.86 -7.74
CA THR A 69 3.95 -6.47 -7.63
C THR A 69 2.89 -5.45 -7.20
N LEU A 70 3.26 -4.50 -6.33
CA LEU A 70 2.40 -3.38 -5.94
C LEU A 70 2.24 -2.31 -7.03
N GLY A 71 2.93 -2.46 -8.18
CA GLY A 71 2.86 -1.52 -9.30
C GLY A 71 3.72 -0.28 -9.11
N VAL A 72 4.59 -0.26 -8.11
CA VAL A 72 5.53 0.82 -7.86
C VAL A 72 6.73 0.61 -8.79
N LYS A 73 6.86 1.42 -9.84
CA LYS A 73 7.98 1.35 -10.81
C LYS A 73 9.13 2.30 -10.50
N ASN A 74 8.89 3.32 -9.67
CA ASN A 74 9.86 4.35 -9.30
C ASN A 74 10.07 4.34 -7.79
N PHE A 75 10.92 3.43 -7.31
CA PHE A 75 11.33 3.31 -5.91
C PHE A 75 12.85 3.32 -5.80
N ASP A 76 13.36 3.60 -4.61
CA ASP A 76 14.79 3.51 -4.33
C ASP A 76 15.19 2.03 -4.23
N GLU A 77 16.05 1.56 -5.13
CA GLU A 77 16.54 0.17 -5.13
C GLU A 77 17.59 -0.11 -4.02
N TYR A 78 18.07 0.95 -3.36
CA TYR A 78 19.09 0.91 -2.31
C TYR A 78 18.62 1.62 -1.02
N PRO A 79 17.50 1.16 -0.42
CA PRO A 79 17.06 1.70 0.86
C PRO A 79 18.02 1.29 1.99
N PRO A 80 17.99 1.99 3.14
CA PRO A 80 18.80 1.63 4.30
C PRO A 80 18.56 0.17 4.72
N GLY A 81 19.64 -0.62 4.82
CA GLY A 81 19.58 -2.06 5.08
C GLY A 81 19.67 -2.95 3.83
N SER A 82 19.62 -2.36 2.63
CA SER A 82 19.85 -3.06 1.36
C SER A 82 21.29 -3.63 1.25
N GLU A 83 22.29 -2.89 1.77
CA GLU A 83 23.70 -3.33 1.81
C GLU A 83 23.92 -4.65 2.56
N VAL A 84 23.08 -4.93 3.56
CA VAL A 84 23.17 -6.13 4.40
C VAL A 84 22.07 -7.15 4.05
N ASN A 85 21.28 -6.92 3.00
CA ASN A 85 20.09 -7.70 2.64
C ASN A 85 19.10 -7.89 3.81
N LYS A 86 18.98 -6.88 4.67
CA LYS A 86 18.12 -6.88 5.85
C LYS A 86 17.27 -5.61 5.86
N ILE A 87 16.26 -5.58 4.99
CA ILE A 87 15.31 -4.48 4.94
C ILE A 87 14.25 -4.74 6.01
N THR A 88 14.13 -3.82 6.96
CA THR A 88 13.15 -3.90 8.05
C THR A 88 11.76 -3.44 7.58
N LEU A 89 10.74 -3.84 8.34
CA LEU A 89 9.34 -3.43 8.10
C LEU A 89 9.19 -1.91 7.98
N ASP A 90 9.82 -1.15 8.87
CA ASP A 90 9.74 0.32 8.89
C ASP A 90 10.26 0.93 7.59
N THR A 91 11.42 0.43 7.12
CA THR A 91 12.00 0.87 5.84
C THR A 91 11.09 0.48 4.68
N PHE A 92 10.58 -0.76 4.66
CA PHE A 92 9.64 -1.21 3.64
C PHE A 92 8.38 -0.34 3.57
N LEU A 93 7.77 -0.02 4.72
CA LEU A 93 6.57 0.81 4.82
C LEU A 93 6.82 2.21 4.27
N ARG A 94 7.96 2.82 4.62
CA ARG A 94 8.32 4.17 4.20
C ARG A 94 8.50 4.24 2.68
N GLU A 95 9.31 3.35 2.12
CA GLU A 95 9.59 3.31 0.68
C GLU A 95 8.34 2.94 -0.13
N SER A 96 7.54 1.98 0.35
CA SER A 96 6.27 1.60 -0.28
C SER A 96 5.29 2.76 -0.33
N LYS A 97 5.12 3.50 0.78
CA LYS A 97 4.24 4.69 0.81
C LYS A 97 4.73 5.77 -0.15
N GLN A 98 6.03 6.05 -0.17
CA GLN A 98 6.61 7.04 -1.06
C GLN A 98 6.43 6.63 -2.53
N GLY A 99 6.69 5.36 -2.85
CA GLY A 99 6.54 4.80 -4.18
C GLY A 99 5.09 4.78 -4.66
N LEU A 100 4.15 4.35 -3.82
CA LEU A 100 2.71 4.37 -4.12
C LEU A 100 2.20 5.80 -4.32
N THR A 101 2.65 6.75 -3.51
CA THR A 101 2.30 8.17 -3.67
C THR A 101 2.77 8.70 -5.03
N LYS A 102 4.01 8.40 -5.43
CA LYS A 102 4.54 8.77 -6.75
C LYS A 102 3.78 8.10 -7.88
N ALA A 103 3.53 6.79 -7.80
CA ALA A 103 2.82 6.03 -8.82
C ALA A 103 1.38 6.52 -9.01
N SER A 104 0.70 6.86 -7.92
CA SER A 104 -0.66 7.44 -7.95
C SER A 104 -0.69 8.83 -8.61
N SER A 105 0.38 9.60 -8.47
CA SER A 105 0.52 10.94 -9.05
C SER A 105 0.76 10.90 -10.57
N THR A 106 1.40 9.84 -11.09
CA THR A 106 1.64 9.67 -12.53
C THR A 106 0.42 9.21 -13.34
N PHE A 107 -0.68 8.79 -12.71
CA PHE A 107 -1.94 8.44 -13.40
C PHE A 107 -2.71 9.66 -13.93
N ARG A 108 -2.11 10.86 -13.84
CA ARG A 108 -2.70 12.14 -14.26
C ARG A 108 -2.37 12.55 -15.70
N GLN A 109 -1.71 11.68 -16.49
CA GLN A 109 -1.41 11.89 -17.91
C GLN A 109 -2.29 11.04 -18.81
#